data_AF-A0A0F9DS72-F1
#
_entry.id   AF-A0A0F9DS72-F1
#
_cell.length_a   1.000
_cell.length_b   1.000
_cell.length_c   1.000
_cell.angle_alpha   90.00
_cell.angle_beta   90.00
_cell.angle_gamma   90.00
#
_symmetry.space_group_name_H-M   'P 1'
#
loop_
_entity.id
_entity.type
_entity.pdbx_description
1 polymer ?
#
loop_
_entity_poly.entity_id
_entity_poly.type
_entity_poly.pdbx_seq_one_letter_code
_entity_poly.pdbx_strand_id
1 'polypeptide(L)'
;GLTPPQLGFNYFSVPGKGLFNSTIWADNAIFSNPTLKSFVLNVPGTYPAWKINGEMFTGLMSPELSTYPEKLKEKYKKDWIVGGNTIELLHKAFKMRSNLFLSRFKEDFDLMIYVIDIPDHTSHIAYLSLKDMIHYIHLDYKKIDKFLGRILDNKEFKNLFIISDHGLSTNKKIFYFNYWLKKKGFFSFPSQSNEKIWKGIFLKLFGIIRPLIKPNKNLIKIYERLLLKPKKSNKNSKQGENEKKNLVRPQATFYIPDIMRLRTYKSNVGGIYLYGNYRSKKEVIISALNKEKCVKRIITPEFESFPDIYIILRPDMFFSVESSLFLKRKTEIMSHSMNGLFIAYGKNIKPGRATYVQYFDFAPTVLQLFNLEKQKGMIGESLNILK
;
A
#
# COMPACT_ATOMS: atom_id res chain seq x y z
N GLY A 1 -0.26 15.48 20.99
CA GLY A 1 -0.36 14.51 19.89
C GLY A 1 0.31 15.08 18.65
N LEU A 2 1.03 14.27 17.89
CA LEU A 2 1.69 14.67 16.63
C LEU A 2 0.66 15.13 15.60
N THR A 3 1.00 16.15 14.81
CA THR A 3 0.13 16.72 13.79
C THR A 3 0.26 15.96 12.45
N PRO A 4 -0.78 15.90 11.60
CA PRO A 4 -0.72 15.25 10.28
C PRO A 4 0.49 15.64 9.40
N PRO A 5 0.99 16.89 9.39
CA PRO A 5 2.21 17.25 8.67
C PRO A 5 3.50 16.63 9.24
N GLN A 6 3.53 16.30 10.54
CA GLN A 6 4.68 15.69 11.21
C GLN A 6 4.79 14.18 10.94
N LEU A 7 3.78 13.57 10.33
CA LEU A 7 3.64 12.11 10.19
C LEU A 7 4.00 11.58 8.81
N GLY A 8 4.44 12.43 7.88
CA GLY A 8 4.80 12.02 6.54
C GLY A 8 3.58 11.61 5.70
N PHE A 9 3.59 12.02 4.44
CA PHE A 9 2.59 11.62 3.47
C PHE A 9 2.76 10.13 3.18
N ASN A 10 1.88 9.28 3.70
CA ASN A 10 1.29 8.13 3.01
C ASN A 10 0.63 7.14 4.00
N TYR A 11 -0.69 7.03 3.85
CA TYR A 11 -1.59 5.97 4.29
C TYR A 11 -1.97 5.85 5.78
N PHE A 12 -3.24 5.47 5.96
CA PHE A 12 -3.96 5.30 7.23
C PHE A 12 -4.34 6.55 8.01
N SER A 13 -4.78 7.61 7.31
CA SER A 13 -5.81 8.47 7.90
C SER A 13 -7.17 7.87 7.57
N VAL A 14 -7.97 7.56 8.57
CA VAL A 14 -9.41 7.44 8.40
C VAL A 14 -9.96 8.88 8.34
N PRO A 15 -10.62 9.30 7.24
CA PRO A 15 -11.23 10.62 7.18
C PRO A 15 -12.12 10.86 8.40
N GLY A 16 -11.83 11.90 9.19
CA GLY A 16 -12.57 12.25 10.41
C GLY A 16 -12.10 11.63 11.73
N LYS A 17 -11.17 10.64 11.72
CA LYS A 17 -10.72 9.95 12.97
C LYS A 17 -9.24 10.08 13.31
N GLY A 18 -8.45 10.83 12.54
CA GLY A 18 -7.02 11.02 12.80
C GLY A 18 -6.16 9.79 12.46
N LEU A 19 -4.98 9.70 13.08
CA LEU A 19 -4.06 8.56 12.96
C LEU A 19 -4.76 7.27 13.35
N PHE A 20 -4.66 6.25 12.50
CA PHE A 20 -5.14 4.93 12.82
C PHE A 20 -4.26 4.29 13.91
N ASN A 21 -4.80 4.12 15.12
CA ASN A 21 -4.18 3.30 16.15
C ASN A 21 -4.47 1.83 15.83
N SER A 22 -3.44 1.09 15.42
CA SER A 22 -3.59 -0.30 15.02
C SER A 22 -3.81 -1.30 16.16
N THR A 23 -3.77 -0.85 17.41
CA THR A 23 -4.14 -1.69 18.57
C THR A 23 -5.55 -2.24 18.46
N ILE A 24 -6.43 -1.63 17.63
CA ILE A 24 -7.77 -2.17 17.37
C ILE A 24 -7.76 -3.54 16.68
N TRP A 25 -6.65 -3.92 16.04
CA TRP A 25 -6.47 -5.24 15.45
C TRP A 25 -5.86 -6.25 16.42
N ALA A 26 -5.45 -5.82 17.63
CA ALA A 26 -4.69 -6.67 18.53
C ALA A 26 -5.39 -8.01 18.78
N ASP A 27 -6.68 -8.00 19.07
CA ASP A 27 -7.46 -9.21 19.37
C ASP A 27 -7.69 -10.12 18.14
N ASN A 28 -7.49 -9.58 16.93
CA ASN A 28 -7.74 -10.30 15.67
C ASN A 28 -6.46 -10.79 14.98
N ALA A 29 -5.29 -10.34 15.44
CA ALA A 29 -4.01 -10.75 14.87
C ALA A 29 -3.54 -12.10 15.43
N ILE A 30 -3.21 -13.04 14.54
CA ILE A 30 -2.71 -14.37 14.93
C ILE A 30 -1.49 -14.31 15.87
N PHE A 31 -0.62 -13.33 15.65
CA PHE A 31 0.59 -13.11 16.45
C PHE A 31 0.32 -12.43 17.81
N SER A 32 -0.94 -12.11 18.13
CA SER A 32 -1.37 -11.73 19.48
C SER A 32 -1.90 -12.90 20.29
N ASN A 33 -2.03 -14.10 19.70
CA ASN A 33 -2.51 -15.26 20.42
C ASN A 33 -1.57 -15.55 21.63
N PRO A 34 -2.08 -15.58 22.87
CA PRO A 34 -1.24 -15.71 24.06
C PRO A 34 -0.48 -17.05 24.12
N THR A 35 -0.97 -18.10 23.44
CA THR A 35 -0.31 -19.42 23.41
C THR A 35 0.84 -19.49 22.39
N LEU A 36 1.01 -18.49 21.52
CA LEU A 36 2.06 -18.45 20.51
C LEU A 36 3.10 -17.39 20.88
N LYS A 37 4.33 -17.83 21.16
CA LYS A 37 5.46 -16.91 21.28
C LYS A 37 5.87 -16.41 19.90
N SER A 38 5.61 -15.14 19.63
CA SER A 38 5.69 -14.56 18.29
C SER A 38 6.82 -13.53 18.13
N PHE A 39 7.53 -13.60 17.00
CA PHE A 39 8.46 -12.56 16.53
C PHE A 39 7.86 -11.86 15.32
N VAL A 40 7.45 -10.60 15.48
CA VAL A 40 6.77 -9.82 14.43
C VAL A 40 7.68 -8.70 13.97
N LEU A 41 8.04 -8.71 12.69
CA LEU A 41 8.95 -7.74 12.10
C LEU A 41 8.31 -7.08 10.88
N ASN A 42 8.21 -5.76 10.95
CA ASN A 42 7.88 -4.92 9.81
C ASN A 42 6.49 -5.16 9.18
N VAL A 43 5.54 -5.75 9.91
CA VAL A 43 4.17 -5.95 9.44
C VAL A 43 3.46 -4.59 9.26
N PRO A 44 2.85 -4.29 8.09
CA PRO A 44 2.18 -3.01 7.84
C PRO A 44 1.05 -2.74 8.82
N GLY A 45 0.86 -1.47 9.19
CA GLY A 45 -0.27 -1.06 10.02
C GLY A 45 -0.23 -1.66 11.43
N THR A 46 0.96 -1.78 12.00
CA THR A 46 1.19 -2.26 13.39
C THR A 46 1.62 -1.15 14.36
N TYR A 47 1.52 0.13 13.96
CA TYR A 47 1.84 1.27 14.84
C TYR A 47 0.64 1.79 15.64
N PRO A 48 0.83 2.15 16.93
CA PRO A 48 1.96 1.79 17.78
C PRO A 48 1.98 0.29 18.06
N ALA A 49 3.16 -0.27 18.39
CA ALA A 49 3.27 -1.66 18.83
C ALA A 49 2.41 -1.90 20.07
N TRP A 50 1.80 -3.08 20.16
CA TRP A 50 1.01 -3.52 21.31
C TRP A 50 1.61 -4.76 21.96
N LYS A 51 1.07 -5.09 23.13
CA LYS A 51 1.48 -6.25 23.93
C LYS A 51 1.19 -7.55 23.18
N ILE A 52 2.20 -8.39 23.01
CA ILE A 52 2.08 -9.77 22.53
C ILE A 52 2.90 -10.71 23.40
N ASN A 53 2.67 -12.03 23.30
CA ASN A 53 3.63 -13.00 23.85
C ASN A 53 4.85 -13.07 22.91
N GLY A 54 5.87 -12.24 23.13
CA GLY A 54 7.06 -12.21 22.28
C GLY A 54 7.56 -10.80 21.97
N GLU A 55 8.08 -10.59 20.76
CA GLU A 55 8.62 -9.30 20.32
C GLU A 55 7.96 -8.79 19.04
N MET A 56 7.70 -7.49 18.99
CA MET A 56 7.14 -6.80 17.84
C MET A 56 7.99 -5.58 17.49
N PHE A 57 8.30 -5.42 16.21
CA PHE A 57 8.88 -4.23 15.62
C PHE A 57 7.91 -3.73 14.54
N THR A 58 7.37 -2.52 14.72
CA THR A 58 6.33 -2.01 13.82
C THR A 58 6.84 -1.84 12.39
N GLY A 59 5.91 -1.94 11.44
CA GLY A 59 6.24 -1.98 10.02
C GLY A 59 5.90 -0.74 9.21
N LEU A 60 5.68 -0.97 7.91
CA LEU A 60 5.28 0.07 6.97
C LEU A 60 4.17 0.94 7.55
N MET A 61 4.30 2.26 7.31
CA MET A 61 3.43 3.33 7.81
C MET A 61 3.54 3.66 9.30
N SER A 62 4.56 3.12 9.97
CA SER A 62 4.96 3.66 11.28
C SER A 62 5.66 5.02 11.11
N PRO A 63 5.30 6.06 11.87
CA PRO A 63 5.99 7.36 11.84
C PRO A 63 7.36 7.31 12.51
N GLU A 64 7.57 6.37 13.42
CA GLU A 64 8.83 6.14 14.15
C GLU A 64 8.96 4.65 14.49
N LEU A 65 10.13 4.26 15.02
CA LEU A 65 10.27 2.93 15.63
C LEU A 65 9.38 2.84 16.87
N SER A 66 8.45 1.89 16.85
CA SER A 66 7.73 1.42 18.02
C SER A 66 8.01 -0.08 18.16
N THR A 67 8.18 -0.54 19.40
CA THR A 67 8.46 -1.95 19.68
C THR A 67 7.67 -2.43 20.88
N TYR A 68 7.41 -3.73 20.90
CA TYR A 68 7.09 -4.45 22.11
C TYR A 68 8.12 -5.57 22.33
N PRO A 69 8.66 -5.76 23.54
CA PRO A 69 8.62 -4.82 24.65
C PRO A 69 9.31 -3.48 24.32
N GLU A 70 8.94 -2.41 25.02
CA GLU A 70 9.43 -1.04 24.73
C GLU A 70 10.95 -0.90 24.87
N LYS A 71 11.59 -1.68 25.76
CA LYS A 71 13.05 -1.71 25.93
C LYS A 71 13.83 -2.00 24.64
N LEU A 72 13.22 -2.67 23.67
CA LEU A 72 13.84 -2.93 22.37
C LEU A 72 13.97 -1.64 21.54
N LYS A 73 13.05 -0.68 21.66
CA LYS A 73 13.13 0.62 20.99
C LYS A 73 14.43 1.31 21.35
N GLU A 74 14.78 1.35 22.64
CA GLU A 74 16.02 1.99 23.12
C GLU A 74 17.28 1.33 22.53
N LYS A 75 17.26 0.00 22.38
CA LYS A 75 18.37 -0.77 21.80
C LYS A 75 18.56 -0.49 20.30
N TYR A 76 17.48 -0.33 19.53
CA TYR A 76 17.55 -0.29 18.07
C TYR A 76 17.30 1.08 17.45
N LYS A 77 16.74 2.07 18.18
CA LYS A 77 16.31 3.37 17.62
C LYS A 77 17.39 4.14 16.88
N LYS A 78 18.66 4.02 17.28
CA LYS A 78 19.77 4.79 16.69
C LYS A 78 20.05 4.35 15.25
N ASP A 79 19.95 3.06 14.98
CA ASP A 79 20.29 2.48 13.68
C ASP A 79 19.02 2.18 12.84
N TRP A 80 17.83 2.33 13.43
CA TRP A 80 16.59 1.95 12.79
C TRP A 80 16.19 2.87 11.65
N ILE A 81 16.02 2.29 10.48
CA ILE A 81 15.47 2.97 9.31
C ILE A 81 13.96 2.72 9.28
N VAL A 82 13.17 3.75 9.57
CA VAL A 82 11.69 3.69 9.56
C VAL A 82 11.16 3.61 8.13
N GLY A 83 11.77 4.37 7.22
CA GLY A 83 11.43 4.38 5.80
C GLY A 83 12.60 4.87 4.95
N GLY A 84 12.48 4.71 3.63
CA GLY A 84 13.51 5.13 2.69
C GLY A 84 12.88 5.44 1.34
N ASN A 85 13.32 6.52 0.71
CA ASN A 85 12.89 6.92 -0.63
C ASN A 85 14.03 6.80 -1.66
N THR A 86 15.14 6.17 -1.27
CA THR A 86 16.28 5.87 -2.15
C THR A 86 16.59 4.38 -2.10
N ILE A 87 17.14 3.86 -3.19
CA ILE A 87 17.59 2.46 -3.28
C ILE A 87 18.55 2.10 -2.14
N GLU A 88 19.49 2.99 -1.84
CA GLU A 88 20.48 2.77 -0.79
C GLU A 88 19.81 2.60 0.59
N LEU A 89 18.84 3.46 0.93
CA LEU A 89 18.11 3.36 2.18
C LEU A 89 17.24 2.10 2.24
N LEU A 90 16.56 1.74 1.15
CA LEU A 90 15.78 0.50 1.08
C LEU A 90 16.67 -0.74 1.30
N HIS A 91 17.83 -0.79 0.63
CA HIS A 91 18.76 -1.91 0.77
C HIS A 91 19.40 -1.96 2.17
N LYS A 92 19.72 -0.81 2.77
CA LYS A 92 20.19 -0.73 4.16
C LYS A 92 19.12 -1.20 5.14
N ALA A 93 17.87 -0.77 4.98
CA ALA A 93 16.74 -1.18 5.81
C ALA A 93 16.49 -2.69 5.71
N PHE A 94 16.46 -3.23 4.48
CA PHE A 94 16.35 -4.66 4.24
C PHE A 94 17.47 -5.43 4.93
N LYS A 95 18.74 -5.03 4.74
CA LYS A 95 19.89 -5.70 5.37
C LYS A 95 19.79 -5.70 6.88
N MET A 96 19.44 -4.56 7.48
CA MET A 96 19.26 -4.41 8.93
C MET A 96 18.18 -5.36 9.46
N ARG A 97 16.98 -5.33 8.88
CA ARG A 97 15.85 -6.15 9.31
C ARG A 97 16.07 -7.63 9.06
N SER A 98 16.66 -8.00 7.92
CA SER A 98 17.03 -9.39 7.62
C SER A 98 18.06 -9.95 8.60
N ASN A 99 19.05 -9.16 9.01
CA ASN A 99 20.00 -9.57 10.04
C ASN A 99 19.33 -9.72 11.41
N LEU A 100 18.43 -8.80 11.79
CA LEU A 100 17.65 -8.93 13.02
C LEU A 100 16.80 -10.20 13.00
N PHE A 101 16.07 -10.46 11.91
CA PHE A 101 15.26 -11.66 11.74
C PHE A 101 16.07 -12.95 11.90
N LEU A 102 17.21 -13.05 11.20
CA LEU A 102 18.11 -14.20 11.32
C LEU A 102 18.67 -14.37 12.74
N SER A 103 18.93 -13.27 13.45
CA SER A 103 19.44 -13.35 14.83
C SER A 103 18.43 -13.95 15.80
N ARG A 104 17.12 -13.93 15.47
CA ARG A 104 16.04 -14.45 16.31
C ARG A 104 15.80 -15.95 16.18
N PHE A 105 16.45 -16.63 15.24
CA PHE A 105 16.44 -18.11 15.19
C PHE A 105 17.15 -18.75 16.40
N LYS A 106 17.90 -17.97 17.19
CA LYS A 106 18.52 -18.43 18.45
C LYS A 106 17.54 -18.47 19.62
N GLU A 107 16.35 -17.92 19.43
CA GLU A 107 15.30 -17.85 20.44
C GLU A 107 14.18 -18.82 20.06
N ASP A 108 13.49 -19.35 21.07
CA ASP A 108 12.38 -20.28 20.86
C ASP A 108 11.08 -19.49 20.57
N PHE A 109 10.84 -19.18 19.29
CA PHE A 109 9.60 -18.54 18.80
C PHE A 109 8.76 -19.57 18.03
N ASP A 110 7.46 -19.64 18.32
CA ASP A 110 6.50 -20.48 17.61
C ASP A 110 6.16 -19.92 16.23
N LEU A 111 6.06 -18.59 16.14
CA LEU A 111 5.65 -17.87 14.93
C LEU A 111 6.59 -16.70 14.65
N MET A 112 7.27 -16.72 13.51
CA MET A 112 8.10 -15.61 13.04
C MET A 112 7.52 -15.02 11.77
N ILE A 113 7.27 -13.71 11.76
CA ILE A 113 6.71 -12.99 10.61
C ILE A 113 7.64 -11.85 10.24
N TYR A 114 8.02 -11.78 8.95
CA TYR A 114 8.74 -10.65 8.40
C TYR A 114 8.15 -10.25 7.06
N VAL A 115 7.62 -9.03 6.99
CA VAL A 115 7.19 -8.42 5.73
C VAL A 115 8.37 -7.66 5.13
N ILE A 116 8.75 -8.07 3.92
CA ILE A 116 9.85 -7.46 3.17
C ILE A 116 9.26 -6.40 2.22
N ASP A 117 9.69 -5.14 2.35
CA ASP A 117 9.15 -4.02 1.57
C ASP A 117 9.60 -4.02 0.10
N ILE A 118 10.75 -4.64 -0.19
CA ILE A 118 11.28 -4.79 -1.54
C ILE A 118 10.75 -6.09 -2.17
N PRO A 119 10.46 -6.12 -3.48
CA PRO A 119 10.70 -5.08 -4.48
C PRO A 119 9.57 -4.05 -4.65
N ASP A 120 8.46 -4.14 -3.91
CA ASP A 120 7.32 -3.22 -4.12
C ASP A 120 7.74 -1.76 -3.94
N HIS A 121 8.41 -1.42 -2.83
CA HIS A 121 8.82 -0.04 -2.55
C HIS A 121 9.77 0.51 -3.63
N THR A 122 10.66 -0.34 -4.17
CA THR A 122 11.51 0.00 -5.32
C THR A 122 10.69 0.41 -6.54
N SER A 123 9.55 -0.24 -6.77
CA SER A 123 8.61 0.08 -7.86
C SER A 123 7.95 1.47 -7.71
N HIS A 124 7.99 2.08 -6.53
CA HIS A 124 7.39 3.39 -6.24
C HIS A 124 8.42 4.53 -6.20
N ILE A 125 9.72 4.26 -6.39
CA ILE A 125 10.74 5.31 -6.38
C ILE A 125 10.57 6.23 -7.59
N ALA A 126 10.17 7.47 -7.32
CA ALA A 126 9.77 8.43 -8.34
C ALA A 126 10.90 8.89 -9.29
N TYR A 127 12.16 8.82 -8.85
CA TYR A 127 13.30 9.27 -9.65
C TYR A 127 13.84 8.21 -10.62
N LEU A 128 13.42 6.95 -10.50
CA LEU A 128 13.91 5.88 -11.36
C LEU A 128 13.24 5.92 -12.73
N SER A 129 14.03 5.71 -13.79
CA SER A 129 13.48 5.33 -15.08
C SER A 129 12.89 3.92 -15.01
N LEU A 130 12.03 3.54 -15.95
CA LEU A 130 11.50 2.18 -15.99
C LEU A 130 12.63 1.13 -16.11
N LYS A 131 13.65 1.41 -16.92
CA LYS A 131 14.82 0.54 -17.10
C LYS A 131 15.58 0.36 -15.79
N ASP A 132 15.87 1.44 -15.08
CA ASP A 132 16.58 1.39 -13.80
C ASP A 132 15.74 0.70 -12.73
N MET A 133 14.43 0.95 -12.71
CA MET A 133 13.49 0.30 -11.81
C MET A 133 13.50 -1.22 -12.01
N ILE A 134 13.42 -1.71 -13.26
CA ILE A 134 13.52 -3.15 -13.57
C ILE A 134 14.87 -3.70 -13.11
N HIS A 135 15.98 -2.99 -13.36
CA HIS A 135 17.30 -3.39 -12.91
C HIS A 135 17.37 -3.55 -11.38
N TYR A 136 16.87 -2.58 -10.62
CA TYR A 136 16.87 -2.64 -9.15
C TYR A 136 15.91 -3.68 -8.60
N ILE A 137 14.75 -3.90 -9.22
CA ILE A 137 13.84 -5.00 -8.85
C ILE A 137 14.55 -6.36 -9.00
N HIS A 138 15.31 -6.57 -10.08
CA HIS A 138 16.12 -7.78 -10.22
C HIS A 138 17.20 -7.91 -9.13
N LEU A 139 17.83 -6.80 -8.74
CA LEU A 139 18.78 -6.79 -7.62
C LEU A 139 18.10 -7.10 -6.29
N ASP A 140 16.88 -6.60 -6.07
CA ASP A 140 16.08 -6.88 -4.88
C ASP A 140 15.78 -8.38 -4.78
N TYR A 141 15.32 -9.01 -5.86
CA TYR A 141 15.11 -10.46 -5.90
C TYR A 141 16.39 -11.24 -5.55
N LYS A 142 17.55 -10.85 -6.08
CA LYS A 142 18.84 -11.49 -5.72
C LYS A 142 19.18 -11.34 -4.23
N LYS A 143 18.82 -10.21 -3.62
CA LYS A 143 19.03 -9.99 -2.18
C LYS A 143 18.09 -10.81 -1.32
N ILE A 144 16.82 -10.91 -1.72
CA ILE A 144 15.81 -11.73 -1.08
C ILE A 144 16.21 -13.20 -1.18
N ASP A 145 16.60 -13.67 -2.37
CA ASP A 145 17.06 -15.05 -2.60
C ASP A 145 18.24 -15.42 -1.68
N LYS A 146 19.27 -14.57 -1.59
CA LYS A 146 20.38 -14.77 -0.65
C LYS A 146 19.94 -14.80 0.82
N PHE A 147 18.94 -13.99 1.19
CA PHE A 147 18.38 -14.01 2.53
C PHE A 147 17.61 -15.30 2.81
N LEU A 148 16.81 -15.78 1.86
CA LEU A 148 16.11 -17.06 1.94
C LEU A 148 17.09 -18.23 2.06
N GLY A 149 18.21 -18.21 1.32
CA GLY A 149 19.27 -19.20 1.49
C GLY A 149 19.78 -19.27 2.93
N ARG A 150 20.01 -18.13 3.58
CA ARG A 150 20.42 -18.07 5.00
C ARG A 150 19.34 -18.54 5.98
N ILE A 151 18.06 -18.45 5.61
CA ILE A 151 16.97 -19.08 6.37
C ILE A 151 17.04 -20.60 6.20
N LEU A 152 17.22 -21.10 4.99
CA LEU A 152 17.33 -22.54 4.70
C LEU A 152 18.55 -23.19 5.39
N ASP A 153 19.64 -22.43 5.56
CA ASP A 153 20.81 -22.88 6.32
C ASP A 153 20.53 -23.05 7.83
N ASN A 154 19.47 -22.43 8.37
CA ASN A 154 19.00 -22.66 9.74
C ASN A 154 18.10 -23.90 9.78
N LYS A 155 18.54 -24.94 10.48
CA LYS A 155 17.79 -26.20 10.61
C LYS A 155 16.64 -26.15 11.63
N GLU A 156 16.47 -25.02 12.32
CA GLU A 156 15.53 -24.85 13.44
C GLU A 156 14.07 -24.64 13.01
N PHE A 157 13.80 -24.14 11.79
CA PHE A 157 12.41 -23.94 11.37
C PHE A 157 11.75 -25.24 10.92
N LYS A 158 10.50 -25.45 11.32
CA LYS A 158 9.70 -26.61 10.88
C LYS A 158 9.00 -26.38 9.55
N ASN A 159 8.48 -25.16 9.34
CA ASN A 159 7.74 -24.76 8.16
C ASN A 159 8.08 -23.31 7.78
N LEU A 160 8.18 -23.05 6.48
CA LEU A 160 8.46 -21.76 5.87
C LEU A 160 7.36 -21.46 4.84
N PHE A 161 6.75 -20.30 4.96
CA PHE A 161 5.80 -19.76 3.99
C PHE A 161 6.36 -18.47 3.41
N ILE A 162 6.34 -18.35 2.09
CA ILE A 162 6.71 -17.14 1.35
C ILE A 162 5.49 -16.74 0.54
N ILE A 163 4.94 -15.57 0.85
CA ILE A 163 3.69 -15.10 0.27
C ILE A 163 3.83 -13.63 -0.09
N SER A 164 3.29 -13.26 -1.24
CA SER A 164 3.17 -11.88 -1.69
C SER A 164 1.70 -11.48 -1.70
N ASP A 165 1.38 -10.31 -1.18
CA ASP A 165 0.06 -9.70 -1.24
C ASP A 165 -0.36 -9.37 -2.68
N HIS A 166 0.61 -9.01 -3.53
CA HIS A 166 0.44 -8.82 -4.97
C HIS A 166 1.75 -9.07 -5.73
N GLY A 167 1.72 -8.97 -7.06
CA GLY A 167 2.93 -9.01 -7.89
C GLY A 167 3.29 -7.65 -8.47
N LEU A 168 4.26 -7.65 -9.38
CA LEU A 168 4.64 -6.49 -10.18
C LEU A 168 4.46 -6.79 -11.67
N SER A 169 4.08 -5.79 -12.46
CA SER A 169 3.96 -5.90 -13.91
C SER A 169 4.29 -4.60 -14.61
N THR A 170 4.57 -4.69 -15.91
CA THR A 170 4.60 -3.52 -16.80
C THR A 170 3.32 -3.50 -17.63
N ASN A 171 2.53 -2.42 -17.52
CA ASN A 171 1.39 -2.22 -18.41
C ASN A 171 1.81 -1.40 -19.62
N LYS A 172 1.27 -1.75 -20.80
CA LYS A 172 1.66 -1.17 -22.10
C LYS A 172 0.72 -0.07 -22.59
N LYS A 173 -0.45 0.04 -21.98
CA LYS A 173 -1.53 0.96 -22.39
C LYS A 173 -2.16 1.58 -21.17
N ILE A 174 -2.70 2.78 -21.31
CA ILE A 174 -3.35 3.51 -20.23
C ILE A 174 -4.81 3.73 -20.59
N PHE A 175 -5.71 3.38 -19.67
CA PHE A 175 -7.11 3.75 -19.74
C PHE A 175 -7.33 5.02 -18.91
N TYR A 176 -7.45 6.16 -19.60
CA TYR A 176 -7.77 7.45 -18.97
C TYR A 176 -9.28 7.52 -18.70
N PHE A 177 -9.68 7.10 -17.51
CA PHE A 177 -11.09 6.96 -17.14
C PHE A 177 -11.84 8.28 -17.18
N ASN A 178 -11.22 9.35 -16.69
CA ASN A 178 -11.74 10.71 -16.76
C ASN A 178 -12.05 11.16 -18.20
N TYR A 179 -11.16 10.85 -19.15
CA TYR A 179 -11.37 11.14 -20.56
C TYR A 179 -12.48 10.27 -21.16
N TRP A 180 -12.53 8.99 -20.79
CA TRP A 180 -13.59 8.08 -21.22
C TRP A 180 -14.98 8.57 -20.79
N LEU A 181 -15.14 8.96 -19.50
CA LEU A 181 -16.39 9.54 -19.00
C LEU A 181 -16.84 10.76 -19.82
N LYS A 182 -15.89 11.66 -20.13
CA LYS A 182 -16.16 12.84 -20.95
C LYS A 182 -16.63 12.44 -22.35
N LYS A 183 -15.91 11.53 -23.01
CA LYS A 183 -16.22 11.09 -24.37
C LYS A 183 -17.60 10.42 -24.46
N LYS A 184 -18.03 9.72 -23.41
CA LYS A 184 -19.36 9.09 -23.32
C LYS A 184 -20.47 10.05 -22.87
N GLY A 185 -20.17 11.32 -22.60
CA GLY A 185 -21.14 12.29 -22.12
C GLY A 185 -21.58 12.09 -20.67
N PHE A 186 -20.91 11.23 -19.90
CA PHE A 186 -21.20 11.06 -18.48
C PHE A 186 -20.70 12.23 -17.64
N PHE A 187 -19.81 13.04 -18.19
CA PHE A 187 -19.26 14.21 -17.52
C PHE A 187 -18.93 15.31 -18.53
N SER A 188 -19.39 16.52 -18.27
CA SER A 188 -18.96 17.74 -18.97
C SER A 188 -18.19 18.61 -17.99
N PHE A 189 -17.07 19.20 -18.42
CA PHE A 189 -16.43 20.26 -17.64
C PHE A 189 -17.39 21.47 -17.53
N PRO A 190 -17.35 22.23 -16.43
CA PRO A 190 -18.00 23.54 -16.37
C PRO A 190 -17.57 24.38 -17.59
N SER A 191 -18.51 25.14 -18.17
CA SER A 191 -18.40 25.82 -19.47
C SER A 191 -17.18 26.75 -19.64
N GLN A 192 -16.86 27.07 -20.90
CA GLN A 192 -15.70 27.84 -21.36
C GLN A 192 -15.52 29.23 -20.72
N SER A 193 -16.55 29.81 -20.11
CA SER A 193 -16.48 31.15 -19.48
C SER A 193 -15.53 31.22 -18.28
N ASN A 194 -15.16 30.09 -17.68
CA ASN A 194 -14.22 30.01 -16.56
C ASN A 194 -12.95 29.20 -16.87
N GLU A 195 -12.62 29.00 -18.15
CA GLU A 195 -11.53 28.13 -18.58
C GLU A 195 -10.16 28.54 -17.97
N LYS A 196 -9.90 29.84 -17.78
CA LYS A 196 -8.66 30.33 -17.13
C LYS A 196 -8.60 30.02 -15.63
N ILE A 197 -9.71 30.17 -14.92
CA ILE A 197 -9.82 29.93 -13.47
C ILE A 197 -9.75 28.43 -13.20
N TRP A 198 -10.47 27.63 -13.98
CA TRP A 198 -10.38 26.18 -13.93
C TRP A 198 -9.01 25.70 -14.40
N LYS A 199 -8.38 26.24 -15.46
CA LYS A 199 -6.99 25.91 -15.82
C LYS A 199 -6.01 26.19 -14.67
N GLY A 200 -6.15 27.31 -13.95
CA GLY A 200 -5.30 27.63 -12.80
C GLY A 200 -5.51 26.70 -11.59
N ILE A 201 -6.77 26.37 -11.29
CA ILE A 201 -7.14 25.39 -10.27
C ILE A 201 -6.72 23.98 -10.69
N PHE A 202 -6.82 23.65 -11.98
CA PHE A 202 -6.42 22.39 -12.60
C PHE A 202 -4.89 22.22 -12.57
N LEU A 203 -4.11 23.25 -12.89
CA LEU A 203 -2.65 23.25 -12.76
C LEU A 203 -2.18 23.01 -11.30
N LYS A 204 -2.90 23.59 -10.31
CA LYS A 204 -2.65 23.38 -8.87
C LYS A 204 -3.14 22.03 -8.34
N LEU A 205 -4.29 21.54 -8.79
CA LEU A 205 -4.89 20.27 -8.34
C LEU A 205 -4.24 19.04 -8.99
N PHE A 206 -3.73 19.18 -10.22
CA PHE A 206 -3.08 18.10 -10.99
C PHE A 206 -1.55 18.12 -10.92
N GLY A 207 -0.94 18.95 -10.06
CA GLY A 207 0.49 18.84 -9.74
C GLY A 207 1.45 19.13 -10.91
N ILE A 208 1.12 20.08 -11.78
CA ILE A 208 1.98 20.46 -12.91
C ILE A 208 3.19 21.29 -12.47
N ILE A 209 3.23 21.76 -11.22
CA ILE A 209 4.50 22.07 -10.54
C ILE A 209 5.05 20.79 -9.90
N ARG A 210 5.25 19.72 -10.69
CA ARG A 210 6.53 19.02 -10.56
C ARG A 210 7.50 20.01 -11.19
N PRO A 211 8.40 20.66 -10.43
CA PRO A 211 9.40 21.47 -11.09
C PRO A 211 10.07 20.54 -12.11
N LEU A 212 10.04 20.92 -13.38
CA LEU A 212 10.89 20.38 -14.44
C LEU A 212 12.37 20.70 -14.16
N ILE A 213 12.76 20.73 -12.88
CA ILE A 213 14.10 20.93 -12.42
C ILE A 213 14.62 19.53 -12.16
N LYS A 214 15.48 19.04 -13.06
CA LYS A 214 16.45 18.00 -12.69
C LYS A 214 16.99 18.39 -11.32
N PRO A 215 16.92 17.55 -10.28
CA PRO A 215 17.29 17.96 -8.94
C PRO A 215 18.76 18.38 -8.95
N ASN A 216 18.99 19.69 -8.97
CA ASN A 216 20.29 20.24 -8.66
C ASN A 216 20.42 20.15 -7.14
N LYS A 217 21.51 19.55 -6.64
CA LYS A 217 21.75 19.25 -5.21
C LYS A 217 21.56 20.48 -4.31
N ASN A 218 21.66 21.69 -4.85
CA ASN A 218 21.49 22.95 -4.12
C ASN A 218 20.01 23.33 -3.85
N LEU A 219 19.04 22.88 -4.65
CA LEU A 219 17.61 23.21 -4.43
C LEU A 219 16.96 22.39 -3.32
N ILE A 220 17.47 21.16 -3.07
CA ILE A 220 17.01 20.30 -1.97
C ILE A 220 17.33 20.95 -0.62
N LYS A 221 18.53 21.52 -0.45
CA LYS A 221 18.93 22.26 0.77
C LYS A 221 18.09 23.50 1.05
N ILE A 222 17.59 24.18 0.00
CA ILE A 222 16.72 25.36 0.15
C ILE A 222 15.31 24.93 0.56
N TYR A 223 14.81 23.82 0.01
CA TYR A 223 13.51 23.25 0.35
C TYR A 223 13.46 22.75 1.82
N GLU A 224 14.54 22.13 2.29
CA GLU A 224 14.71 21.71 3.69
C GLU A 224 14.71 22.90 4.67
N ARG A 225 15.33 24.03 4.31
CA ARG A 225 15.36 25.24 5.14
C ARG A 225 14.01 25.97 5.23
N LEU A 226 13.14 25.84 4.23
CA LEU A 226 11.83 26.49 4.20
C LEU A 226 10.74 25.71 4.95
N LEU A 227 10.87 24.39 5.06
CA LEU A 227 9.93 23.54 5.80
C LEU A 227 10.17 23.52 7.33
N LEU A 228 11.33 24.00 7.80
CA LEU A 228 11.75 23.90 9.20
C LEU A 228 11.61 25.20 10.03
N LYS A 229 10.95 26.25 9.54
CA LYS A 229 10.66 27.42 10.40
C LYS A 229 9.40 27.19 11.24
N PRO A 230 9.49 27.11 12.58
CA PRO A 230 8.31 27.05 13.42
C PRO A 230 7.58 28.39 13.34
N LYS A 231 6.32 28.39 12.89
CA LYS A 231 5.46 29.57 13.01
C LYS A 231 5.13 29.79 14.49
N LYS A 232 5.59 30.91 15.04
CA LYS A 232 5.15 31.43 16.34
C LYS A 232 3.62 31.50 16.38
N SER A 233 3.01 30.83 17.35
CA SER A 233 1.58 30.84 17.59
C SER A 233 1.17 32.16 18.24
N ASN A 234 0.38 32.98 17.54
CA ASN A 234 -0.46 33.96 18.23
C ASN A 234 -1.71 33.24 18.74
N LYS A 235 -1.79 33.08 20.07
CA LYS A 235 -3.03 32.81 20.78
C LYS A 235 -3.92 34.05 20.60
N ASN A 236 -5.07 33.89 19.95
CA ASN A 236 -6.34 34.55 20.26
C ASN A 236 -7.32 34.38 19.08
N SER A 237 -8.18 33.36 19.15
CA SER A 237 -9.58 33.48 18.73
C SER A 237 -10.39 32.29 19.22
N LYS A 238 -11.60 32.62 19.68
CA LYS A 238 -12.58 31.77 20.34
C LYS A 238 -13.13 30.69 19.41
N GLN A 239 -13.57 29.62 20.07
CA GLN A 239 -14.50 28.57 19.65
C GLN A 239 -15.44 28.96 18.50
N GLY A 240 -15.41 28.13 17.47
CA GLY A 240 -16.35 28.09 16.36
C GLY A 240 -16.07 26.82 15.59
N GLU A 241 -16.81 25.76 15.90
CA GLU A 241 -16.79 24.49 15.21
C GLU A 241 -17.05 24.71 13.71
N ASN A 242 -15.98 24.60 12.92
CA ASN A 242 -16.09 24.38 11.49
C ASN A 242 -15.06 23.33 11.13
N GLU A 243 -15.55 22.09 11.03
CA GLU A 243 -14.80 20.93 10.55
C GLU A 243 -14.22 21.21 9.16
N LYS A 244 -13.00 21.77 9.11
CA LYS A 244 -12.16 21.67 7.92
C LYS A 244 -11.71 20.22 7.80
N LYS A 245 -12.52 19.41 7.11
CA LYS A 245 -12.16 18.08 6.60
C LYS A 245 -10.93 18.22 5.70
N ASN A 246 -9.74 18.15 6.31
CA ASN A 246 -8.48 18.06 5.59
C ASN A 246 -8.43 16.71 4.88
N LEU A 247 -8.74 16.75 3.59
CA LEU A 247 -8.71 15.63 2.66
C LEU A 247 -7.31 15.02 2.60
N VAL A 248 -7.15 13.88 3.25
CA VAL A 248 -6.01 12.99 3.04
C VAL A 248 -6.12 12.39 1.65
N ARG A 249 -5.10 12.60 0.83
CA ARG A 249 -5.01 12.09 -0.55
C ARG A 249 -4.17 10.81 -0.56
N PRO A 250 -4.79 9.61 -0.61
CA PRO A 250 -4.07 8.41 -1.05
C PRO A 250 -3.81 8.47 -2.56
N GLN A 251 -2.99 7.53 -3.07
CA GLN A 251 -2.75 7.24 -4.49
C GLN A 251 -3.84 7.79 -5.42
N ALA A 252 -3.45 8.73 -6.30
CA ALA A 252 -4.25 9.50 -7.25
C ALA A 252 -5.78 9.34 -7.10
N THR A 253 -6.34 9.94 -6.06
CA THR A 253 -7.80 10.10 -5.92
C THR A 253 -8.23 11.33 -6.73
N PHE A 254 -9.13 11.14 -7.69
CA PHE A 254 -9.75 12.24 -8.42
C PHE A 254 -11.16 12.47 -7.90
N TYR A 255 -11.45 13.70 -7.48
CA TYR A 255 -12.74 14.08 -6.91
C TYR A 255 -13.45 15.04 -7.85
N ILE A 256 -14.68 14.71 -8.21
CA ILE A 256 -15.59 15.62 -8.87
C ILE A 256 -16.67 15.97 -7.83
N PRO A 257 -16.66 17.21 -7.28
CA PRO A 257 -17.63 17.63 -6.28
C PRO A 257 -19.06 17.26 -6.65
N ASP A 258 -19.78 16.71 -5.67
CA ASP A 258 -21.21 16.35 -5.73
C ASP A 258 -21.60 15.29 -6.79
N ILE A 259 -20.61 14.70 -7.47
CA ILE A 259 -20.81 13.79 -8.60
C ILE A 259 -20.23 12.41 -8.33
N MET A 260 -18.90 12.30 -8.21
CA MET A 260 -18.24 11.01 -8.02
C MET A 260 -16.83 11.16 -7.47
N ARG A 261 -16.33 10.11 -6.81
CA ARG A 261 -14.93 9.94 -6.43
C ARG A 261 -14.35 8.75 -7.19
N LEU A 262 -13.22 8.97 -7.83
CA LEU A 262 -12.49 7.93 -8.54
C LEU A 262 -11.25 7.54 -7.75
N ARG A 263 -10.99 6.24 -7.68
CA ARG A 263 -9.84 5.66 -6.99
C ARG A 263 -9.03 4.81 -7.96
N THR A 264 -7.71 5.02 -7.99
CA THR A 264 -6.77 4.16 -8.72
C THR A 264 -5.97 3.32 -7.73
N TYR A 265 -5.55 2.13 -8.16
CA TYR A 265 -4.82 1.17 -7.31
C TYR A 265 -3.40 0.88 -7.84
N LYS A 266 -2.83 1.83 -8.63
CA LYS A 266 -1.56 1.67 -9.38
C LYS A 266 -1.49 0.29 -10.09
N SER A 267 -2.56 -0.08 -10.77
CA SER A 267 -2.71 -1.38 -11.43
C SER A 267 -3.70 -1.27 -12.60
N ASN A 268 -4.10 -2.40 -13.16
CA ASN A 268 -5.19 -2.51 -14.13
C ASN A 268 -6.60 -2.36 -13.50
N VAL A 269 -6.68 -1.88 -12.26
CA VAL A 269 -7.92 -1.81 -11.48
C VAL A 269 -8.28 -0.37 -11.12
N GLY A 270 -9.58 -0.05 -11.18
CA GLY A 270 -10.14 1.23 -10.74
C GLY A 270 -11.43 1.07 -9.96
N GLY A 271 -11.71 2.03 -9.08
CA GLY A 271 -12.95 2.12 -8.31
C GLY A 271 -13.68 3.44 -8.56
N ILE A 272 -15.00 3.37 -8.64
CA ILE A 272 -15.90 4.52 -8.80
C ILE A 272 -16.86 4.54 -7.62
N TYR A 273 -16.87 5.66 -6.91
CA TYR A 273 -17.87 5.98 -5.90
C TYR A 273 -18.82 7.02 -6.49
N LEU A 274 -20.11 6.72 -6.52
CA LEU A 274 -21.16 7.56 -7.07
C LEU A 274 -21.89 8.31 -5.96
N TYR A 275 -22.11 9.61 -6.16
CA TYR A 275 -22.81 10.48 -5.22
C TYR A 275 -24.06 11.10 -5.83
N GLY A 276 -25.01 11.48 -4.98
CA GLY A 276 -26.21 12.22 -5.37
C GLY A 276 -26.94 11.61 -6.57
N ASN A 277 -27.25 12.45 -7.56
CA ASN A 277 -27.96 12.06 -8.78
C ASN A 277 -27.14 11.16 -9.72
N TYR A 278 -25.85 10.89 -9.46
CA TYR A 278 -25.07 9.95 -10.25
C TYR A 278 -25.26 8.50 -9.82
N ARG A 279 -25.83 8.24 -8.64
CA ARG A 279 -26.21 6.88 -8.23
C ARG A 279 -27.23 6.28 -9.21
N SER A 280 -28.18 7.06 -9.71
CA SER A 280 -29.16 6.60 -10.72
C SER A 280 -28.53 6.32 -12.10
N LYS A 281 -27.31 6.81 -12.36
CA LYS A 281 -26.57 6.55 -13.60
C LYS A 281 -25.71 5.28 -13.53
N LYS A 282 -25.68 4.56 -12.40
CA LYS A 282 -24.85 3.37 -12.18
C LYS A 282 -24.99 2.35 -13.32
N GLU A 283 -26.21 1.94 -13.63
CA GLU A 283 -26.47 0.93 -14.67
C GLU A 283 -26.08 1.38 -16.08
N VAL A 284 -26.30 2.66 -16.39
CA VAL A 284 -25.91 3.22 -17.69
C VAL A 284 -24.38 3.25 -17.85
N ILE A 285 -23.66 3.59 -16.77
CA ILE A 285 -22.19 3.57 -16.74
C ILE A 285 -21.68 2.12 -16.89
N ILE A 286 -22.26 1.16 -16.17
CA ILE A 286 -21.90 -0.27 -16.27
C ILE A 286 -22.13 -0.79 -17.69
N SER A 287 -23.30 -0.51 -18.29
CA SER A 287 -23.62 -0.90 -19.67
C SER A 287 -22.63 -0.32 -20.67
N ALA A 288 -22.23 0.95 -20.50
CA ALA A 288 -21.23 1.57 -21.36
C ALA A 288 -19.82 0.96 -21.18
N LEU A 289 -19.44 0.59 -19.95
CA LEU A 289 -18.16 -0.06 -19.66
C LEU A 289 -18.09 -1.49 -20.22
N ASN A 290 -19.17 -2.25 -20.16
CA ASN A 290 -19.24 -3.60 -20.72
C ASN A 290 -19.01 -3.63 -22.24
N LYS A 291 -19.23 -2.52 -22.94
CA LYS A 291 -18.94 -2.38 -24.38
C LYS A 291 -17.45 -2.10 -24.67
N GLU A 292 -16.65 -1.78 -23.67
CA GLU A 292 -15.23 -1.46 -23.84
C GLU A 292 -14.37 -2.73 -23.84
N LYS A 293 -13.70 -3.01 -24.97
CA LYS A 293 -12.84 -4.21 -25.13
C LYS A 293 -11.69 -4.33 -24.11
N CYS A 294 -11.34 -3.22 -23.44
CA CYS A 294 -10.30 -3.21 -22.42
C CYS A 294 -10.81 -3.62 -21.03
N VAL A 295 -12.13 -3.65 -20.80
CA VAL A 295 -12.72 -4.07 -19.53
C VAL A 295 -12.81 -5.60 -19.52
N LYS A 296 -12.18 -6.21 -18.51
CA LYS A 296 -12.18 -7.67 -18.30
C LYS A 296 -13.34 -8.09 -17.38
N ARG A 297 -13.58 -7.32 -16.32
CA ARG A 297 -14.64 -7.60 -15.34
C ARG A 297 -15.10 -6.33 -14.66
N ILE A 298 -16.38 -6.27 -14.32
CA ILE A 298 -16.97 -5.28 -13.43
C ILE A 298 -17.52 -6.00 -12.21
N ILE A 299 -17.36 -5.42 -11.04
CA ILE A 299 -17.88 -5.91 -9.77
C ILE A 299 -18.64 -4.77 -9.12
N THR A 300 -19.80 -5.05 -8.55
CA THR A 300 -20.62 -4.12 -7.78
C THR A 300 -20.74 -4.67 -6.36
N PRO A 301 -19.80 -4.33 -5.45
CA PRO A 301 -19.83 -4.79 -4.08
C PRO A 301 -21.04 -4.22 -3.33
N GLU A 302 -21.58 -4.98 -2.37
CA GLU A 302 -22.70 -4.56 -1.52
C GLU A 302 -22.24 -3.81 -0.25
N PHE A 303 -20.93 -3.69 -0.03
CA PHE A 303 -20.38 -3.03 1.13
C PHE A 303 -20.29 -1.51 0.92
N GLU A 304 -20.85 -0.73 1.84
CA GLU A 304 -20.89 0.74 1.77
C GLU A 304 -19.49 1.40 1.69
N SER A 305 -18.47 0.76 2.25
CA SER A 305 -17.08 1.24 2.22
C SER A 305 -16.36 0.97 0.89
N PHE A 306 -16.93 0.11 0.04
CA PHE A 306 -16.39 -0.24 -1.26
C PHE A 306 -16.89 0.70 -2.36
N PRO A 307 -16.16 0.82 -3.48
CA PRO A 307 -16.65 1.56 -4.64
C PRO A 307 -17.95 0.95 -5.17
N ASP A 308 -18.93 1.78 -5.55
CA ASP A 308 -20.18 1.34 -6.19
C ASP A 308 -19.93 0.50 -7.45
N ILE A 309 -18.84 0.81 -8.17
CA ILE A 309 -18.38 0.08 -9.34
C ILE A 309 -16.87 -0.14 -9.21
N TYR A 310 -16.45 -1.39 -9.27
CA TYR A 310 -15.05 -1.81 -9.29
C TYR A 310 -14.74 -2.45 -10.65
N ILE A 311 -13.72 -1.92 -11.32
CA ILE A 311 -13.38 -2.26 -12.71
C ILE A 311 -12.05 -2.97 -12.73
N ILE A 312 -12.01 -4.11 -13.40
CA ILE A 312 -10.79 -4.84 -13.73
C ILE A 312 -10.60 -4.75 -15.24
N LEU A 313 -9.51 -4.10 -15.68
CA LEU A 313 -9.12 -4.04 -17.09
C LEU A 313 -8.30 -5.28 -17.49
N ARG A 314 -8.07 -5.46 -18.78
CA ARG A 314 -7.11 -6.44 -19.28
C ARG A 314 -5.70 -6.21 -18.68
N PRO A 315 -4.87 -7.25 -18.53
CA PRO A 315 -3.54 -7.14 -17.92
C PRO A 315 -2.58 -6.15 -18.62
N ASP A 316 -2.78 -5.87 -19.92
CA ASP A 316 -1.95 -4.90 -20.65
C ASP A 316 -2.26 -3.42 -20.34
N MET A 317 -3.33 -3.17 -19.58
CA MET A 317 -3.88 -1.84 -19.32
C MET A 317 -3.54 -1.33 -17.91
N PHE A 318 -3.26 -0.03 -17.78
CA PHE A 318 -3.17 0.69 -16.52
C PHE A 318 -4.40 1.59 -16.35
N PHE A 319 -5.08 1.51 -15.22
CA PHE A 319 -6.22 2.38 -14.93
C PHE A 319 -5.71 3.73 -14.39
N SER A 320 -5.99 4.82 -15.11
CA SER A 320 -5.58 6.16 -14.71
C SER A 320 -6.74 7.14 -14.69
N VAL A 321 -6.67 8.07 -13.74
CA VAL A 321 -7.56 9.25 -13.63
C VAL A 321 -6.80 10.55 -13.85
N GLU A 322 -5.50 10.47 -14.19
CA GLU A 322 -4.67 11.63 -14.47
C GLU A 322 -5.10 12.33 -15.76
N SER A 323 -4.80 13.63 -15.87
CA SER A 323 -5.17 14.38 -17.07
C SER A 323 -4.31 13.95 -18.25
N SER A 324 -4.96 13.48 -19.33
CA SER A 324 -4.30 13.12 -20.58
C SER A 324 -3.68 14.32 -21.32
N LEU A 325 -3.94 15.54 -20.86
CA LEU A 325 -3.58 16.80 -21.52
C LEU A 325 -2.06 17.08 -21.56
N PHE A 326 -1.27 16.44 -20.69
CA PHE A 326 0.18 16.71 -20.58
C PHE A 326 1.07 15.46 -20.65
N LEU A 327 0.47 14.27 -20.76
CA LEU A 327 1.24 13.04 -20.80
C LEU A 327 1.64 12.73 -22.24
N LYS A 328 2.90 13.02 -22.59
CA LYS A 328 3.62 12.24 -23.61
C LYS A 328 3.27 10.78 -23.35
N ARG A 329 2.73 10.07 -24.35
CA ARG A 329 2.30 8.67 -24.26
C ARG A 329 3.44 7.83 -23.66
N LYS A 330 3.46 7.66 -22.34
CA LYS A 330 4.30 6.64 -21.73
C LYS A 330 3.69 5.33 -22.17
N THR A 331 4.44 4.61 -23.01
CA THR A 331 4.02 3.32 -23.53
C THR A 331 4.15 2.24 -22.46
N GLU A 332 4.94 2.44 -21.41
CA GLU A 332 5.13 1.44 -20.36
C GLU A 332 5.16 2.07 -18.96
N ILE A 333 4.42 1.47 -18.03
CA ILE A 333 4.33 1.88 -16.62
C ILE A 333 4.52 0.65 -15.74
N MET A 334 5.39 0.75 -14.72
CA MET A 334 5.47 -0.24 -13.66
C MET A 334 4.26 -0.10 -12.73
N SER A 335 3.59 -1.21 -12.45
CA SER A 335 2.35 -1.29 -11.70
C SER A 335 2.27 -2.59 -10.90
N HIS A 336 1.26 -2.70 -10.06
CA HIS A 336 0.97 -3.96 -9.37
C HIS A 336 0.31 -4.97 -10.32
N SER A 337 0.68 -6.23 -10.17
CA SER A 337 -0.02 -7.38 -10.75
C SER A 337 -0.96 -7.98 -9.71
N MET A 338 -2.13 -8.46 -10.14
CA MET A 338 -3.07 -9.16 -9.25
C MET A 338 -2.54 -10.50 -8.72
N ASN A 339 -1.55 -11.08 -9.39
CA ASN A 339 -0.97 -12.37 -9.00
C ASN A 339 0.34 -12.15 -8.26
N GLY A 340 0.43 -12.66 -7.03
CA GLY A 340 1.63 -12.69 -6.20
C GLY A 340 2.37 -14.03 -6.26
N LEU A 341 3.34 -14.19 -5.36
CA LEU A 341 4.07 -15.42 -5.13
C LEU A 341 3.46 -16.20 -3.96
N PHE A 342 3.44 -17.53 -4.05
CA PHE A 342 3.16 -18.43 -2.95
C PHE A 342 4.12 -19.62 -2.97
N ILE A 343 4.83 -19.85 -1.86
CA ILE A 343 5.69 -21.02 -1.64
C ILE A 343 5.46 -21.48 -0.20
N ALA A 344 5.31 -22.79 -0.01
CA ALA A 344 5.32 -23.43 1.30
C ALA A 344 6.36 -24.56 1.29
N TYR A 345 7.17 -24.65 2.35
CA TYR A 345 8.24 -25.62 2.48
C TYR A 345 8.38 -26.05 3.93
N GLY A 346 8.58 -27.34 4.21
CA GLY A 346 8.82 -27.80 5.58
C GLY A 346 8.34 -29.20 5.87
N LYS A 347 8.55 -29.64 7.12
CA LYS A 347 8.25 -30.99 7.59
C LYS A 347 6.77 -31.36 7.40
N ASN A 348 5.88 -30.40 7.62
CA ASN A 348 4.43 -30.62 7.60
C ASN A 348 3.79 -30.24 6.25
N ILE A 349 4.60 -29.94 5.22
CA ILE A 349 4.10 -29.51 3.91
C ILE A 349 4.18 -30.68 2.92
N LYS A 350 3.07 -30.97 2.24
CA LYS A 350 2.97 -31.96 1.16
C LYS A 350 3.80 -31.48 -0.05
N PRO A 351 4.62 -32.36 -0.68
CA PRO A 351 5.26 -32.01 -1.94
C PRO A 351 4.20 -31.88 -3.04
N GLY A 352 4.30 -30.84 -3.87
CA GLY A 352 3.37 -30.64 -4.98
C GLY A 352 3.28 -29.20 -5.43
N ARG A 353 2.25 -28.91 -6.23
CA ARG A 353 1.94 -27.58 -6.74
C ARG A 353 0.54 -27.18 -6.30
N ALA A 354 0.42 -26.05 -5.63
CA ALA A 354 -0.87 -25.44 -5.40
C ALA A 354 -1.38 -24.85 -6.73
N THR A 355 -2.58 -25.25 -7.16
CA THR A 355 -3.19 -24.81 -8.43
C THR A 355 -3.95 -23.50 -8.28
N TYR A 356 -4.53 -23.26 -7.10
CA TYR A 356 -5.24 -22.03 -6.76
C TYR A 356 -5.02 -21.69 -5.30
N VAL A 357 -4.56 -20.47 -5.02
CA VAL A 357 -4.35 -19.94 -3.67
C VAL A 357 -4.90 -18.53 -3.64
N GLN A 358 -5.87 -18.27 -2.77
CA GLN A 358 -6.32 -16.91 -2.49
C GLN A 358 -5.63 -16.41 -1.23
N TYR A 359 -5.37 -15.10 -1.17
CA TYR A 359 -4.72 -14.48 -0.02
C TYR A 359 -5.43 -14.80 1.31
N PHE A 360 -6.76 -14.87 1.28
CA PHE A 360 -7.56 -15.16 2.47
C PHE A 360 -7.54 -16.63 2.91
N ASP A 361 -7.02 -17.56 2.10
CA ASP A 361 -6.84 -18.96 2.49
C ASP A 361 -5.62 -19.16 3.41
N PHE A 362 -4.70 -18.18 3.41
CA PHE A 362 -3.45 -18.31 4.15
C PHE A 362 -3.65 -18.30 5.67
N ALA A 363 -4.39 -17.33 6.22
CA ALA A 363 -4.62 -17.26 7.67
C ALA A 363 -5.31 -18.52 8.22
N PRO A 364 -6.40 -19.05 7.60
CA PRO A 364 -6.94 -20.38 7.88
C PRO A 364 -5.91 -21.50 7.93
N THR A 365 -5.01 -21.54 6.94
CA THR A 365 -3.96 -22.56 6.83
C THR A 365 -2.98 -22.50 7.99
N VAL A 366 -2.54 -21.29 8.38
CA VAL A 366 -1.63 -21.11 9.52
C VAL A 366 -2.33 -21.46 10.84
N LEU A 367 -3.60 -21.08 11.02
CA LEU A 367 -4.36 -21.47 12.21
C LEU A 367 -4.47 -22.99 12.34
N GLN A 368 -4.78 -23.69 11.24
CA GLN A 368 -4.82 -25.15 11.24
C GLN A 368 -3.45 -25.77 11.61
N LEU A 369 -2.34 -25.20 11.11
CA LEU A 369 -1.00 -25.66 11.45
C LEU A 369 -0.71 -25.61 12.96
N PHE A 370 -1.29 -24.64 13.68
CA PHE A 370 -1.16 -24.48 15.12
C PHE A 370 -2.30 -25.12 15.92
N ASN A 371 -3.22 -25.85 15.28
CA ASN A 371 -4.45 -26.36 15.89
C ASN A 371 -5.29 -25.27 16.58
N LEU A 372 -5.36 -24.08 15.97
CA LEU A 372 -6.14 -22.96 16.44
C LEU A 372 -7.45 -22.83 15.64
N GLU A 373 -8.51 -22.41 16.32
CA GLU A 373 -9.81 -22.18 15.68
C GLU A 373 -9.82 -20.92 14.81
N LYS A 374 -10.63 -20.95 13.75
CA LYS A 374 -10.91 -19.76 12.95
C LYS A 374 -11.73 -18.76 13.77
N GLN A 375 -11.37 -17.49 13.66
CA GLN A 375 -12.17 -16.42 14.25
C GLN A 375 -13.51 -16.27 13.51
N LYS A 376 -14.55 -15.87 14.24
CA LYS A 376 -15.88 -15.62 13.67
C LYS A 376 -15.81 -14.57 12.56
N GLY A 377 -16.32 -14.90 11.39
CA GLY A 377 -16.32 -14.00 10.22
C GLY A 377 -15.04 -14.05 9.37
N MET A 378 -14.04 -14.86 9.74
CA MET A 378 -12.89 -15.13 8.87
C MET A 378 -13.35 -15.86 7.61
N ILE A 379 -13.05 -15.27 6.45
CA ILE A 379 -13.29 -15.87 5.13
C ILE A 379 -12.07 -16.71 4.70
N GLY A 380 -12.30 -17.62 3.74
CA GLY A 380 -11.25 -18.48 3.20
C GLY A 380 -11.18 -19.86 3.84
N GLU A 381 -10.58 -20.79 3.10
CA GLU A 381 -10.43 -22.18 3.50
C GLU A 381 -8.97 -22.54 3.69
N SER A 382 -8.71 -23.52 4.55
CA SER A 382 -7.34 -23.98 4.73
C SER A 382 -6.88 -24.71 3.48
N LEU A 383 -5.68 -24.37 3.00
CA LEU A 383 -5.11 -24.98 1.81
C LEU A 383 -4.82 -26.46 2.08
N ASN A 384 -5.15 -27.33 1.11
CA ASN A 384 -4.80 -28.76 1.15
C ASN A 384 -3.31 -28.98 0.84
N ILE A 385 -2.44 -28.43 1.69
CA ILE A 385 -0.98 -28.52 1.58
C ILE A 385 -0.34 -29.07 2.85
N LEU A 386 -1.10 -29.19 3.94
CA LEU A 386 -0.63 -29.74 5.21
C LEU A 386 -0.71 -31.28 5.19
N LYS A 387 0.28 -31.96 5.77
CA LYS A 387 0.36 -33.42 5.88
C LYS A 387 -0.66 -33.99 6.86
#